data_AF-A0A2J7QHW9-F1
#
_entry.id   AF-A0A2J7QHW9-F1
#
_cell.length_a   1.000
_cell.length_b   1.000
_cell.length_c   1.000
_cell.angle_alpha   90.00
_cell.angle_beta   90.00
_cell.angle_gamma   90.00
#
_symmetry.space_group_name_H-M   'P 1'
#
loop_
_entity.id
_entity.type
_entity.pdbx_description
1 polymer ?
#
loop_
_entity_poly.entity_id
_entity_poly.type
_entity_poly.pdbx_seq_one_letter_code
_entity_poly.pdbx_strand_id
1 'polypeptide(L)'
;MKRVILFRNGTEVDGKVILVTHSLEELLSSASAKFGIVAKRLFTVQGGEIDDLKLIRDDDILYVAESENFIPVRSSVRSAPCINSHSPSSVTSGDRSVSLCSKLNSEWVTLNVGGKYFTTSRSTLMTKEPMSMLARMFAEGDNGYIMTPSNVDKNGAYLIDRSPTYFEPILNYLRNGQLIFDNNVNPEGVLEEARFFGIESLVPQLESLIQSSQRSRDNVPLTRRDVVNALILTPYTAELRFQGVNLAGSDLSRLDLRYINFKYACLHGCRMVGANLSWCCMERADLSHAQLEGAQLLGVKMLCANLEGANLRSCNFEDPAGSRANMEGVNLKGANLEGSNMAGVNLRVATLKNANLQNCDLRAAVLAGADLENCDLSGSDLHEANLRGANLKDAAFELMLTPLHMSQTIR
;
A
#
# COMPACT_ATOMS: atom_id res chain seq x y z
N MET A 1 -23.19 12.03 -0.42
CA MET A 1 -24.13 12.62 0.54
C MET A 1 -23.72 12.13 1.91
N LYS A 2 -23.63 13.01 2.92
CA LYS A 2 -23.18 12.61 4.26
C LYS A 2 -24.39 12.21 5.10
N ARG A 3 -24.25 11.27 6.01
CA ARG A 3 -25.25 10.90 7.04
C ARG A 3 -24.64 11.08 8.43
N VAL A 4 -25.46 11.46 9.40
CA VAL A 4 -25.05 11.64 10.80
C VAL A 4 -25.99 10.88 11.72
N ILE A 5 -25.48 10.52 12.90
CA ILE A 5 -26.27 9.93 13.99
C ILE A 5 -26.54 11.03 15.00
N LEU A 6 -27.79 11.48 15.08
CA LEU A 6 -28.20 12.53 16.02
C LEU A 6 -28.82 11.92 17.27
N PHE A 7 -28.44 12.45 18.44
CA PHE A 7 -29.06 12.16 19.73
C PHE A 7 -29.69 13.43 20.30
N ARG A 8 -30.69 13.29 21.18
CA ARG A 8 -31.17 14.44 21.96
C ARG A 8 -30.08 14.83 22.96
N ASN A 9 -29.80 16.12 23.09
CA ASN A 9 -28.81 16.63 24.05
C ASN A 9 -29.06 16.06 25.46
N GLY A 10 -28.03 15.48 26.08
CA GLY A 10 -28.13 14.81 27.38
C GLY A 10 -28.57 13.33 27.37
N THR A 11 -28.75 12.71 26.19
CA THR A 11 -29.16 11.30 26.07
C THR A 11 -28.17 10.46 25.25
N GLU A 12 -27.96 9.21 25.62
CA GLU A 12 -27.10 8.23 24.91
C GLU A 12 -27.91 7.17 24.13
N VAL A 13 -29.24 7.26 24.14
CA VAL A 13 -30.17 6.27 23.58
C VAL A 13 -31.14 6.93 22.60
N ASP A 14 -31.73 6.13 21.70
CA ASP A 14 -32.66 6.59 20.64
C ASP A 14 -32.04 7.55 19.59
N GLY A 15 -30.80 7.25 19.19
CA GLY A 15 -30.12 7.97 18.11
C GLY A 15 -30.79 7.77 16.76
N LYS A 16 -31.01 8.86 16.01
CA LYS A 16 -31.66 8.83 14.69
C LYS A 16 -30.68 9.18 13.59
N VAL A 17 -30.62 8.35 12.56
CA VAL A 17 -29.79 8.60 11.37
C VAL A 17 -30.48 9.64 10.50
N ILE A 18 -29.79 10.74 10.19
CA ILE A 18 -30.31 11.83 9.35
C ILE A 18 -29.32 12.12 8.23
N LEU A 19 -29.83 12.34 7.02
CA LEU A 19 -29.03 12.79 5.89
C LEU A 19 -28.65 14.25 6.09
N VAL A 20 -27.38 14.58 5.93
CA VAL A 20 -26.91 15.97 5.91
C VAL A 20 -27.33 16.59 4.58
N THR A 21 -28.29 17.51 4.66
CA THR A 21 -28.84 18.26 3.53
C THR A 21 -27.93 19.42 3.12
N HIS A 22 -28.42 20.31 2.25
CA HIS A 22 -27.60 21.38 1.68
C HIS A 22 -27.44 22.59 2.60
N SER A 23 -28.26 22.71 3.66
CA SER A 23 -28.21 23.80 4.64
C SER A 23 -28.40 23.32 6.09
N LEU A 24 -27.81 24.05 7.04
CA LEU A 24 -27.92 23.75 8.47
C LEU A 24 -29.38 23.83 8.95
N GLU A 25 -30.14 24.78 8.40
CA GLU A 25 -31.56 24.98 8.69
C GLU A 25 -32.41 23.76 8.28
N GLU A 26 -32.15 23.18 7.11
CA GLU A 26 -32.84 21.96 6.65
C GLU A 26 -32.48 20.75 7.53
N LEU A 27 -31.22 20.63 7.97
CA LEU A 27 -30.79 19.58 8.88
C LEU A 27 -31.48 19.72 10.24
N LEU A 28 -31.55 20.93 10.79
CA LEU A 28 -32.25 21.24 12.03
C LEU A 28 -33.77 21.03 11.91
N SER A 29 -34.39 21.38 10.78
CA SER A 29 -35.81 21.11 10.52
C SER A 29 -36.09 19.61 10.45
N SER A 30 -35.20 18.85 9.81
CA SER A 30 -35.28 17.38 9.75
C SER A 30 -35.10 16.75 11.12
N ALA A 31 -34.17 17.26 11.93
CA ALA A 31 -33.99 16.84 13.31
C ALA A 31 -35.23 17.18 14.16
N SER A 32 -35.81 18.37 13.99
CA SER A 32 -37.02 18.82 14.70
C SER A 32 -38.19 17.87 14.43
N ALA A 33 -38.44 17.55 13.16
CA ALA A 33 -39.51 16.62 12.77
C ALA A 33 -39.30 15.21 13.32
N LYS A 34 -38.05 14.71 13.34
CA LYS A 34 -37.75 13.37 13.84
C LYS A 34 -37.79 13.27 15.36
N PHE A 35 -37.34 14.27 16.10
CA PHE A 35 -37.28 14.25 17.57
C PHE A 35 -38.49 14.88 18.25
N GLY A 36 -39.37 15.56 17.51
CA GLY A 36 -40.53 16.25 18.08
C GLY A 36 -40.15 17.43 18.96
N ILE A 37 -39.02 18.08 18.66
CA ILE A 37 -38.46 19.22 19.40
C ILE A 37 -38.23 20.39 18.45
N VAL A 38 -38.05 21.60 18.97
CA VAL A 38 -37.63 22.76 18.15
C VAL A 38 -36.12 22.84 18.13
N ALA A 39 -35.46 22.05 17.29
CA ALA A 39 -34.00 22.00 17.20
C ALA A 39 -33.41 23.34 16.71
N LYS A 40 -32.51 23.94 17.49
CA LYS A 40 -31.80 25.18 17.10
C LYS A 40 -30.28 25.04 17.10
N ARG A 41 -29.73 24.11 17.87
CA ARG A 41 -28.28 23.96 18.07
C ARG A 41 -27.83 22.53 17.87
N LEU A 42 -26.63 22.35 17.34
CA LEU A 42 -25.96 21.06 17.16
C LEU A 42 -24.61 21.07 17.89
N PHE A 43 -24.30 19.97 18.56
CA PHE A 43 -23.05 19.80 19.29
C PHE A 43 -22.34 18.51 18.92
N THR A 44 -21.01 18.50 19.00
CA THR A 44 -20.19 17.30 18.99
C THR A 44 -20.29 16.55 20.32
N VAL A 45 -19.77 15.31 20.36
CA VAL A 45 -19.69 14.50 21.59
C VAL A 45 -18.90 15.21 22.71
N GLN A 46 -17.95 16.07 22.35
CA GLN A 46 -17.14 16.84 23.30
C GLN A 46 -17.78 18.19 23.68
N GLY A 47 -18.97 18.50 23.16
CA GLY A 47 -19.71 19.73 23.46
C GLY A 47 -19.34 20.95 22.62
N GLY A 48 -18.61 20.77 21.52
CA GLY A 48 -18.35 21.84 20.56
C GLY A 48 -19.60 22.11 19.73
N GLU A 49 -20.05 23.36 19.68
CA GLU A 49 -21.19 23.77 18.85
C GLU A 49 -20.79 23.79 17.36
N ILE A 50 -21.69 23.30 16.49
CA ILE A 50 -21.48 23.24 15.04
C ILE A 50 -22.36 24.28 14.38
N ASP A 51 -21.72 25.25 13.74
CA ASP A 51 -22.32 26.34 12.98
C ASP A 51 -22.09 26.23 11.46
N ASP A 52 -21.10 25.43 11.01
CA ASP A 52 -20.82 25.15 9.59
C ASP A 52 -20.95 23.65 9.24
N LEU A 53 -21.81 23.34 8.27
CA LEU A 53 -22.01 21.99 7.71
C LEU A 53 -20.73 21.38 7.13
N LYS A 54 -19.75 22.18 6.70
CA LYS A 54 -18.47 21.67 6.18
C LYS A 54 -17.67 20.90 7.23
N LEU A 55 -17.89 21.19 8.51
CA LEU A 55 -17.22 20.55 9.64
C LEU A 55 -17.76 19.14 9.94
N ILE A 56 -18.98 18.84 9.47
CA ILE A 56 -19.62 17.54 9.67
C ILE A 56 -19.03 16.51 8.71
N ARG A 57 -18.61 15.36 9.23
CA ARG A 57 -18.14 14.20 8.46
C ARG A 57 -19.25 13.15 8.35
N ASP A 58 -19.01 12.17 7.49
CA ASP A 58 -19.93 11.03 7.34
C ASP A 58 -19.84 10.14 8.59
N ASP A 59 -20.99 9.67 9.08
CA ASP A 59 -21.17 8.88 10.31
C ASP A 59 -20.79 9.60 11.63
N ASP A 60 -20.70 10.94 11.64
CA ASP A 60 -20.50 11.70 12.88
C ASP A 60 -21.66 11.53 13.87
N ILE A 61 -21.31 11.45 15.17
CA ILE A 61 -22.26 11.43 16.29
C ILE A 61 -22.44 12.85 16.82
N LEU A 62 -23.66 13.37 16.71
CA LEU A 62 -24.00 14.75 17.04
C LEU A 62 -25.17 14.81 18.03
N TYR A 63 -25.30 15.91 18.76
CA TYR A 63 -26.35 16.15 19.73
C TYR A 63 -27.16 17.38 19.36
N VAL A 64 -28.49 17.23 19.32
CA VAL A 64 -29.42 18.31 18.99
C VAL A 64 -30.07 18.90 20.23
N ALA A 65 -30.14 20.23 20.32
CA ALA A 65 -30.76 20.95 21.43
C ALA A 65 -31.73 22.04 20.95
N GLU A 66 -32.71 22.37 21.81
CA GLU A 66 -33.71 23.40 21.52
C GLU A 66 -33.19 24.82 21.78
N SER A 67 -32.55 25.01 22.93
CA SER A 67 -31.88 26.26 23.32
C SER A 67 -30.87 26.07 24.45
N GLU A 68 -30.75 24.85 24.95
CA GLU A 68 -29.89 24.52 26.08
C GLU A 68 -28.43 24.41 25.65
N ASN A 69 -27.52 24.60 26.61
CA ASN A 69 -26.10 24.29 26.40
C ASN A 69 -25.90 22.77 26.38
N PHE A 70 -24.79 22.33 25.81
CA PHE A 70 -24.44 20.91 25.76
C PHE A 70 -24.47 20.29 27.17
N ILE A 71 -25.21 19.19 27.31
CA ILE A 71 -25.29 18.41 28.54
C ILE A 71 -24.40 17.18 28.32
N PRO A 72 -23.20 17.12 28.92
CA PRO A 72 -22.35 15.94 28.80
C PRO A 72 -23.09 14.76 29.41
N VAL A 73 -23.31 13.72 28.61
CA VAL A 73 -23.93 12.51 29.10
C VAL A 73 -22.95 11.88 30.09
N ARG A 74 -23.29 11.97 31.37
CA ARG A 74 -22.53 11.27 32.42
C ARG A 74 -22.94 9.82 32.32
N SER A 75 -22.03 8.96 31.88
CA SER A 75 -22.16 7.51 32.02
C SER A 75 -22.60 7.20 33.45
N SER A 76 -23.86 6.83 33.64
CA SER A 76 -24.41 6.56 34.96
C SER A 76 -23.87 5.23 35.46
N VAL A 77 -22.69 5.26 36.08
CA VAL A 77 -22.45 4.39 37.24
C VAL A 77 -23.41 4.87 38.32
N ARG A 78 -24.36 3.99 38.67
CA ARG A 78 -25.36 4.23 39.71
C ARG A 78 -24.68 4.74 40.99
N SER A 79 -24.94 5.98 41.36
CA SER A 79 -24.71 6.49 42.70
C SER A 79 -26.06 6.76 43.36
N ALA A 80 -26.21 6.23 44.58
CA ALA A 80 -27.27 6.55 45.54
C ALA A 80 -26.58 6.68 46.91
N PRO A 81 -27.18 7.39 47.89
CA PRO A 81 -26.81 8.77 48.17
C PRO A 81 -26.12 8.96 49.53
N CYS A 82 -25.58 10.15 49.71
CA CYS A 82 -24.84 10.63 50.87
C CYS A 82 -25.65 10.59 52.18
N ILE A 83 -25.01 10.22 53.29
CA ILE A 83 -25.44 10.58 54.65
C ILE A 83 -24.26 11.28 55.36
N ASN A 84 -24.49 12.58 55.59
CA ASN A 84 -24.05 13.47 56.68
C ASN A 84 -22.62 13.42 57.25
N SER A 85 -21.91 14.53 56.98
CA SER A 85 -21.29 15.46 57.95
C SER A 85 -20.92 14.95 59.35
N HIS A 86 -19.63 14.99 59.68
CA HIS A 86 -19.04 15.95 60.64
C HIS A 86 -17.55 15.63 60.89
N SER A 87 -16.72 16.67 60.87
CA SER A 87 -15.42 16.77 61.54
C SER A 87 -15.58 17.70 62.76
N PRO A 88 -14.57 17.94 63.60
CA PRO A 88 -13.59 17.04 64.27
C PRO A 88 -13.47 17.36 65.79
N SER A 89 -13.03 16.43 66.66
CA SER A 89 -12.19 16.75 67.86
C SER A 89 -11.97 15.58 68.85
N SER A 90 -10.68 15.29 69.10
CA SER A 90 -10.01 15.26 70.42
C SER A 90 -10.16 14.08 71.43
N VAL A 91 -8.98 13.45 71.66
CA VAL A 91 -8.34 12.91 72.89
C VAL A 91 -8.77 11.58 73.57
N THR A 92 -7.71 10.85 73.92
CA THR A 92 -7.47 9.88 75.02
C THR A 92 -7.73 8.38 74.81
N SER A 93 -6.58 7.71 74.59
CA SER A 93 -6.10 6.48 75.26
C SER A 93 -6.96 5.21 75.28
N GLY A 94 -6.44 4.22 74.54
CA GLY A 94 -6.24 2.87 75.05
C GLY A 94 -7.31 1.86 74.69
N ASP A 95 -7.13 1.17 73.55
CA ASP A 95 -7.06 -0.28 73.63
C ASP A 95 -6.40 -0.92 72.41
N ARG A 96 -5.63 -1.98 72.69
CA ARG A 96 -4.90 -2.77 71.71
C ARG A 96 -5.88 -3.59 70.86
N SER A 97 -6.06 -3.19 69.60
CA SER A 97 -6.27 -4.16 68.53
C SER A 97 -5.63 -3.62 67.25
N VAL A 98 -4.51 -4.24 66.88
CA VAL A 98 -3.89 -4.06 65.58
C VAL A 98 -4.83 -4.71 64.56
N SER A 99 -5.79 -3.96 64.04
CA SER A 99 -6.52 -4.34 62.85
C SER A 99 -5.62 -4.06 61.66
N LEU A 100 -4.76 -5.04 61.33
CA LEU A 100 -4.26 -5.19 59.97
C LEU A 100 -5.49 -5.27 59.06
N CYS A 101 -5.85 -4.16 58.44
CA CYS A 101 -6.50 -4.23 57.14
C CYS A 101 -5.48 -4.89 56.22
N SER A 102 -5.63 -6.21 56.06
CA SER A 102 -4.96 -7.00 55.06
C SER A 102 -5.14 -6.30 53.72
N LYS A 103 -4.04 -5.77 53.18
CA LYS A 103 -3.90 -5.53 51.75
C LYS A 103 -4.25 -6.85 51.09
N LEU A 104 -5.48 -6.98 50.62
CA LEU A 104 -5.82 -8.01 49.65
C LEU A 104 -4.88 -7.75 48.48
N ASN A 105 -3.90 -8.63 48.31
CA ASN A 105 -2.94 -8.64 47.21
C ASN A 105 -3.74 -8.84 45.93
N SER A 106 -4.33 -7.75 45.41
CA SER A 106 -5.06 -7.79 44.15
C SER A 106 -4.04 -8.09 43.07
N GLU A 107 -4.11 -9.28 42.50
CA GLU A 107 -3.30 -9.70 41.34
C GLU A 107 -3.49 -8.75 40.15
N TRP A 108 -4.63 -8.05 40.11
CA TRP A 108 -5.00 -7.16 39.02
C TRP A 108 -4.29 -5.81 39.13
N VAL A 109 -3.82 -5.34 37.99
CA VAL A 109 -3.18 -4.04 37.77
C VAL A 109 -3.93 -3.34 36.65
N THR A 110 -4.25 -2.06 36.85
CA THR A 110 -4.82 -1.22 35.81
C THR A 110 -3.79 -0.17 35.38
N LEU A 111 -3.56 -0.07 34.09
CA LEU A 111 -2.64 0.87 33.45
C LEU A 111 -3.47 1.89 32.65
N ASN A 112 -3.20 3.18 32.82
CA ASN A 112 -3.74 4.23 31.98
C ASN A 112 -2.66 4.66 30.98
N VAL A 113 -2.75 4.18 29.74
CA VAL A 113 -1.76 4.43 28.69
C VAL A 113 -2.32 5.49 27.75
N GLY A 114 -1.80 6.72 27.84
CA GLY A 114 -2.21 7.84 26.99
C GLY A 114 -3.72 8.13 27.02
N GLY A 115 -4.41 7.82 28.13
CA GLY A 115 -5.86 8.00 28.31
C GLY A 115 -6.71 6.74 28.09
N LYS A 116 -6.14 5.64 27.54
CA LYS A 116 -6.84 4.35 27.41
C LYS A 116 -6.48 3.45 28.57
N TYR A 117 -7.49 2.86 29.21
CA TYR A 117 -7.33 1.97 30.36
C TYR A 117 -7.12 0.51 29.91
N PHE A 118 -6.10 -0.13 30.46
CA PHE A 118 -5.76 -1.53 30.25
C PHE A 118 -5.68 -2.25 31.61
N THR A 119 -6.57 -3.21 31.84
CA THR A 119 -6.51 -4.06 33.04
C THR A 119 -5.85 -5.39 32.69
N THR A 120 -4.92 -5.81 33.54
CA THR A 120 -4.12 -7.04 33.38
C THR A 120 -3.70 -7.59 34.74
N SER A 121 -2.97 -8.71 34.79
CA SER A 121 -2.41 -9.25 36.04
C SER A 121 -0.93 -8.89 36.22
N ARG A 122 -0.45 -8.84 37.46
CA ARG A 122 1.00 -8.71 37.76
C ARG A 122 1.80 -9.83 37.09
N SER A 123 1.30 -11.05 37.14
CA SER A 123 1.91 -12.21 36.46
C SER A 123 2.13 -11.95 34.97
N THR A 124 1.14 -11.40 34.26
CA THR A 124 1.28 -11.06 32.83
C THR A 124 2.43 -10.09 32.57
N LEU A 125 2.61 -9.07 33.42
CA LEU A 125 3.64 -8.05 33.25
C LEU A 125 5.05 -8.54 33.63
N MET A 126 5.14 -9.59 34.44
CA MET A 126 6.41 -10.03 35.05
C MET A 126 6.96 -11.34 34.47
N THR A 127 6.10 -12.27 34.04
CA THR A 127 6.52 -13.66 33.75
C THR A 127 7.36 -13.78 32.50
N LYS A 128 6.99 -13.11 31.40
CA LYS A 128 7.70 -13.24 30.12
C LYS A 128 9.00 -12.46 30.06
N GLU A 129 8.98 -11.25 30.60
CA GLU A 129 10.09 -10.30 30.49
C GLU A 129 10.42 -9.73 31.87
N PRO A 130 11.09 -10.50 32.73
CA PRO A 130 11.33 -10.12 34.13
C PRO A 130 12.23 -8.89 34.27
N MET A 131 13.00 -8.54 33.24
CA MET A 131 13.88 -7.36 33.21
C MET A 131 13.22 -6.13 32.57
N SER A 132 12.01 -6.29 32.00
CA SER A 132 11.27 -5.18 31.41
C SER A 132 10.98 -4.08 32.44
N MET A 133 10.79 -2.86 31.95
CA MET A 133 10.35 -1.73 32.77
C MET A 133 9.05 -2.05 33.51
N LEU A 134 8.10 -2.73 32.84
CA LEU A 134 6.83 -3.13 33.44
C LEU A 134 7.03 -4.14 34.57
N ALA A 135 7.87 -5.16 34.37
CA ALA A 135 8.18 -6.12 35.42
C ALA A 135 8.84 -5.45 36.64
N ARG A 136 9.78 -4.53 36.41
CA ARG A 136 10.47 -3.79 37.47
C ARG A 136 9.58 -2.81 38.22
N MET A 137 8.55 -2.26 37.57
CA MET A 137 7.54 -1.42 38.24
C MET A 137 6.69 -2.23 39.23
N PHE A 138 6.37 -3.48 38.91
CA PHE A 138 5.42 -4.29 39.68
C PHE A 138 6.06 -5.44 40.47
N ALA A 139 7.39 -5.49 40.56
CA ALA A 139 8.11 -6.50 41.32
C ALA A 139 7.93 -6.33 42.84
N GLU A 140 7.74 -7.45 43.55
CA GLU A 140 7.68 -7.51 45.01
C GLU A 140 8.97 -8.18 45.54
N GLY A 141 9.89 -7.41 46.14
CA GLY A 141 11.08 -7.93 46.80
C GLY A 141 12.34 -7.06 46.67
N ASP A 142 13.19 -7.10 47.71
CA ASP A 142 14.40 -6.28 47.93
C ASP A 142 15.58 -6.56 46.96
N ASN A 143 15.32 -7.18 45.81
CA ASN A 143 16.34 -7.50 44.80
C ASN A 143 16.63 -6.28 43.92
N GLY A 144 17.16 -5.19 44.51
CA GLY A 144 18.02 -4.16 43.91
C GLY A 144 17.61 -3.40 42.63
N TYR A 145 16.51 -3.78 41.95
CA TYR A 145 16.10 -3.29 40.64
C TYR A 145 14.62 -2.85 40.63
N ILE A 146 14.13 -2.37 41.77
CA ILE A 146 12.76 -1.87 41.91
C ILE A 146 12.67 -0.50 41.24
N MET A 147 11.77 -0.35 40.28
CA MET A 147 11.39 0.95 39.73
C MET A 147 10.13 1.41 40.45
N THR A 148 10.10 2.61 41.01
CA THR A 148 8.88 3.17 41.59
C THR A 148 7.84 3.38 40.49
N PRO A 149 6.63 2.81 40.62
CA PRO A 149 5.57 3.06 39.64
C PRO A 149 5.20 4.54 39.56
N SER A 150 4.67 4.94 38.41
CA SER A 150 4.05 6.26 38.22
C SER A 150 2.91 6.51 39.21
N ASN A 151 2.53 7.77 39.40
CA ASN A 151 1.36 8.14 40.19
C ASN A 151 0.10 7.41 39.69
N VAL A 152 -0.76 7.04 40.64
CA VAL A 152 -2.06 6.43 40.37
C VAL A 152 -3.16 7.48 40.31
N ASP A 153 -4.16 7.25 39.47
CA ASP A 153 -5.38 8.07 39.47
C ASP A 153 -6.31 7.71 40.63
N LYS A 154 -7.46 8.41 40.74
CA LYS A 154 -8.49 8.18 41.76
C LYS A 154 -9.06 6.74 41.77
N ASN A 155 -8.88 5.99 40.69
CA ASN A 155 -9.35 4.62 40.54
C ASN A 155 -8.21 3.60 40.75
N GLY A 156 -6.99 4.05 41.08
CA GLY A 156 -5.83 3.20 41.30
C GLY A 156 -5.10 2.78 40.02
N ALA A 157 -5.35 3.44 38.88
CA ALA A 157 -4.67 3.12 37.62
C ALA A 157 -3.34 3.87 37.49
N TYR A 158 -2.28 3.15 37.13
CA TYR A 158 -0.93 3.71 36.96
C TYR A 158 -0.81 4.45 35.62
N LEU A 159 -0.35 5.69 35.64
CA LEU A 159 -0.18 6.49 34.43
C LEU A 159 1.05 6.04 33.62
N ILE A 160 0.85 5.79 32.34
CA ILE A 160 1.88 5.54 31.33
C ILE A 160 1.67 6.56 30.21
N ASP A 161 2.58 7.52 30.11
CA ASP A 161 2.50 8.60 29.12
C ASP A 161 3.02 8.16 27.74
N ARG A 162 2.35 7.19 27.13
CA ARG A 162 2.71 6.56 25.84
C ARG A 162 1.47 6.33 24.97
N SER A 163 1.69 5.95 23.71
CA SER A 163 0.61 5.69 22.76
C SER A 163 -0.12 4.38 23.06
N PRO A 164 -1.44 4.39 23.30
CA PRO A 164 -2.19 3.15 23.53
C PRO A 164 -2.21 2.23 22.31
N THR A 165 -2.18 2.79 21.09
CA THR A 165 -2.22 2.05 19.83
C THR A 165 -1.01 1.14 19.65
N TYR A 166 0.17 1.61 20.05
CA TYR A 166 1.42 0.84 19.94
C TYR A 166 1.69 -0.03 21.18
N PHE A 167 1.10 0.32 22.32
CA PHE A 167 1.21 -0.46 23.55
C PHE A 167 0.35 -1.73 23.54
N GLU A 168 -0.86 -1.68 22.97
CA GLU A 168 -1.80 -2.80 22.97
C GLU A 168 -1.22 -4.10 22.37
N PRO A 169 -0.48 -4.09 21.25
CA PRO A 169 0.22 -5.26 20.72
C PRO A 169 1.24 -5.85 21.71
N ILE A 170 1.95 -4.99 22.45
CA ILE A 170 2.95 -5.41 23.45
C ILE A 170 2.26 -6.10 24.62
N LEU A 171 1.17 -5.53 25.12
CA LEU A 171 0.41 -6.14 26.20
C LEU A 171 -0.18 -7.49 25.77
N ASN A 172 -0.65 -7.62 24.53
CA ASN A 172 -1.14 -8.89 24.00
C ASN A 172 0.00 -9.92 23.88
N TYR A 173 1.17 -9.51 23.41
CA TYR A 173 2.36 -10.36 23.40
C TYR A 173 2.74 -10.86 24.80
N LEU A 174 2.65 -10.00 25.81
CA LEU A 174 2.88 -10.39 27.20
C LEU A 174 1.84 -11.40 27.72
N ARG A 175 0.60 -11.34 27.22
CA ARG A 175 -0.48 -12.28 27.59
C ARG A 175 -0.32 -13.65 26.95
N ASN A 176 -0.09 -13.72 25.63
CA ASN A 176 -0.20 -14.96 24.86
C ASN A 176 1.10 -15.39 24.16
N GLY A 177 2.11 -14.51 24.10
CA GLY A 177 3.39 -14.76 23.46
C GLY A 177 3.43 -14.65 21.95
N GLN A 178 2.35 -14.18 21.33
CA GLN A 178 2.26 -13.96 19.90
C GLN A 178 2.12 -12.46 19.63
N LEU A 179 2.91 -11.97 18.69
CA LEU A 179 2.80 -10.60 18.21
C LEU A 179 1.62 -10.51 17.24
N ILE A 180 0.53 -9.89 17.69
CA ILE A 180 -0.70 -9.71 16.91
C ILE A 180 -1.10 -8.24 16.99
N PHE A 181 -1.27 -7.60 15.84
CA PHE A 181 -1.77 -6.24 15.73
C PHE A 181 -2.52 -6.05 14.40
N ASP A 182 -3.44 -5.10 14.37
CA ASP A 182 -4.24 -4.79 13.18
C ASP A 182 -3.35 -4.26 12.05
N ASN A 183 -3.75 -4.48 10.80
CA ASN A 183 -3.02 -4.01 9.60
C ASN A 183 -2.77 -2.50 9.56
N ASN A 184 -3.51 -1.71 10.34
CA ASN A 184 -3.40 -0.26 10.40
C ASN A 184 -2.37 0.22 11.43
N VAL A 185 -1.80 -0.67 12.24
CA VAL A 185 -0.81 -0.33 13.26
C VAL A 185 0.57 -0.38 12.65
N ASN A 186 1.30 0.74 12.73
CA ASN A 186 2.66 0.84 12.21
C ASN A 186 3.64 -0.02 13.06
N PRO A 187 4.28 -1.07 12.51
CA PRO A 187 5.16 -1.95 13.28
C PRO A 187 6.39 -1.24 13.82
N GLU A 188 6.90 -0.20 13.14
CA GLU A 188 7.98 0.65 13.66
C GLU A 188 7.57 1.36 14.96
N GLY A 189 6.31 1.79 15.08
CA GLY A 189 5.80 2.38 16.31
C GLY A 189 5.76 1.37 17.47
N VAL A 190 5.37 0.13 17.18
CA VAL A 190 5.38 -0.98 18.16
C VAL A 190 6.82 -1.32 18.57
N LEU A 191 7.78 -1.28 17.64
CA LEU A 191 9.20 -1.51 17.91
C LEU A 191 9.77 -0.49 18.90
N GLU A 192 9.46 0.78 18.72
CA GLU A 192 9.93 1.84 19.62
C GLU A 192 9.32 1.70 21.02
N GLU A 193 8.05 1.33 21.13
CA GLU A 193 7.45 1.00 22.44
C GLU A 193 8.08 -0.25 23.06
N ALA A 194 8.35 -1.30 22.27
CA ALA A 194 8.97 -2.52 22.77
C ALA A 194 10.36 -2.23 23.37
N ARG A 195 11.15 -1.38 22.70
CA ARG A 195 12.44 -0.88 23.21
C ARG A 195 12.26 -0.04 24.47
N PHE A 196 11.29 0.87 24.50
CA PHE A 196 11.00 1.70 25.67
C PHE A 196 10.67 0.87 26.91
N PHE A 197 9.80 -0.14 26.78
CA PHE A 197 9.43 -1.02 27.89
C PHE A 197 10.48 -2.11 28.18
N GLY A 198 11.51 -2.26 27.35
CA GLY A 198 12.54 -3.30 27.50
C GLY A 198 12.01 -4.72 27.26
N ILE A 199 11.19 -4.90 26.23
CA ILE A 199 10.66 -6.20 25.79
C ILE A 199 11.64 -6.79 24.75
N GLU A 200 12.81 -7.21 25.22
CA GLU A 200 13.94 -7.59 24.37
C GLU A 200 13.63 -8.76 23.43
N SER A 201 12.80 -9.73 23.84
CA SER A 201 12.44 -10.85 22.98
C SER A 201 11.60 -10.47 21.75
N LEU A 202 10.94 -9.30 21.78
CA LEU A 202 10.06 -8.83 20.72
C LEU A 202 10.81 -8.01 19.65
N VAL A 203 11.90 -7.35 20.04
CA VAL A 203 12.73 -6.50 19.17
C VAL A 203 13.18 -7.24 17.89
N PRO A 204 13.84 -8.41 17.94
CA PRO A 204 14.31 -9.09 16.73
C PRO A 204 13.15 -9.57 15.82
N GLN A 205 11.99 -9.90 16.40
CA GLN A 205 10.81 -10.30 15.64
C GLN A 205 10.23 -9.13 14.84
N LEU A 206 10.13 -7.96 15.48
CA LEU A 206 9.66 -6.72 14.86
C LEU A 206 10.65 -6.21 13.80
N GLU A 207 11.95 -6.24 14.07
CA GLU A 207 12.98 -5.86 13.09
C GLU A 207 12.96 -6.76 11.84
N SER A 208 12.81 -8.08 12.04
CA SER A 208 12.67 -9.03 10.93
C SER A 208 11.39 -8.79 10.12
N LEU A 209 10.27 -8.52 10.79
CA LEU A 209 8.99 -8.20 10.16
C LEU A 209 9.10 -6.92 9.32
N ILE A 210 9.64 -5.84 9.89
CA ILE A 210 9.85 -4.57 9.20
C ILE A 210 10.74 -4.77 7.97
N GLN A 211 11.86 -5.47 8.11
CA GLN A 211 12.79 -5.69 7.01
C GLN A 211 12.19 -6.57 5.89
N SER A 212 11.38 -7.57 6.24
CA SER A 212 10.64 -8.38 5.27
C SER A 212 9.60 -7.56 4.50
N SER A 213 8.92 -6.63 5.19
CA SER A 213 7.94 -5.74 4.58
C SER A 213 8.58 -4.74 3.61
N GLN A 214 9.77 -4.23 3.92
CA GLN A 214 10.53 -3.33 3.02
C GLN A 214 11.01 -4.07 1.76
N ARG A 215 11.55 -5.28 1.90
CA ARG A 215 11.94 -6.13 0.75
C ARG A 215 10.75 -6.50 -0.14
N SER A 216 9.54 -6.59 0.41
CA SER A 216 8.34 -6.82 -0.39
C SER A 216 8.01 -5.60 -1.27
N ARG A 217 8.21 -4.37 -0.77
CA ARG A 217 7.91 -3.12 -1.50
C ARG A 217 8.78 -2.93 -2.73
N ASP A 218 10.07 -3.26 -2.66
CA ASP A 218 10.99 -3.11 -3.80
C ASP A 218 10.61 -4.00 -5.00
N ASN A 219 9.88 -5.09 -4.74
CA ASN A 219 9.36 -6.00 -5.75
C ASN A 219 7.90 -5.71 -6.13
N VAL A 220 7.23 -4.71 -5.55
CA VAL A 220 5.85 -4.37 -5.96
C VAL A 220 5.91 -3.67 -7.33
N PRO A 221 5.13 -4.13 -8.33
CA PRO A 221 5.03 -3.44 -9.60
C PRO A 221 4.48 -2.02 -9.41
N LEU A 222 5.13 -1.05 -10.04
CA LEU A 222 4.68 0.33 -10.06
C LEU A 222 3.33 0.43 -10.79
N THR A 223 2.40 1.20 -10.23
CA THR A 223 1.11 1.44 -10.87
C THR A 223 1.22 2.47 -11.98
N ARG A 224 0.20 2.54 -12.85
CA ARG A 224 0.11 3.61 -13.87
C ARG A 224 0.24 5.01 -13.24
N ARG A 225 -0.32 5.22 -12.05
CA ARG A 225 -0.24 6.51 -11.34
C ARG A 225 1.21 6.82 -10.94
N ASP A 226 1.94 5.83 -10.43
CA ASP A 226 3.34 6.01 -10.03
C ASP A 226 4.20 6.35 -11.23
N VAL A 227 3.97 5.68 -12.37
CA VAL A 227 4.64 5.99 -13.62
C VAL A 227 4.33 7.41 -14.05
N VAL A 228 3.05 7.80 -14.15
CA VAL A 228 2.66 9.15 -14.57
C VAL A 228 3.26 10.22 -13.64
N ASN A 229 3.27 9.98 -12.33
CA ASN A 229 3.91 10.90 -11.38
C ASN A 229 5.41 11.02 -11.63
N ALA A 230 6.10 9.89 -11.81
CA ALA A 230 7.52 9.90 -12.17
C ALA A 230 7.77 10.60 -13.53
N LEU A 231 6.86 10.46 -14.49
CA LEU A 231 6.98 11.13 -15.79
C LEU A 231 6.87 12.65 -15.67
N ILE A 232 6.04 13.15 -14.76
CA ILE A 232 5.83 14.58 -14.49
C ILE A 232 6.99 15.16 -13.67
N LEU A 233 7.48 14.41 -12.69
CA LEU A 233 8.49 14.89 -11.74
C LEU A 233 9.91 14.85 -12.30
N THR A 234 10.18 14.01 -13.30
CA THR A 234 11.51 13.85 -13.87
C THR A 234 11.56 14.33 -15.32
N PRO A 235 12.67 14.93 -15.79
CA PRO A 235 12.86 15.24 -17.20
C PRO A 235 13.08 13.96 -18.02
N TYR A 236 12.76 14.01 -19.31
CA TYR A 236 12.98 12.88 -20.23
C TYR A 236 14.47 12.61 -20.51
N THR A 237 15.34 13.55 -20.17
CA THR A 237 16.81 13.42 -20.27
C THR A 237 17.43 12.70 -19.08
N ALA A 238 16.64 12.28 -18.10
CA ALA A 238 17.14 11.57 -16.93
C ALA A 238 17.62 10.16 -17.33
N GLU A 239 18.93 9.94 -17.30
CA GLU A 239 19.58 8.71 -17.77
C GLU A 239 19.12 7.44 -17.05
N LEU A 240 18.70 7.54 -15.78
CA LEU A 240 18.29 6.38 -14.96
C LEU A 240 16.77 6.18 -14.90
N ARG A 241 15.99 6.93 -15.68
CA ARG A 241 14.53 6.92 -15.62
C ARG A 241 13.97 5.55 -15.99
N PHE A 242 13.49 4.81 -14.98
CA PHE A 242 12.94 3.44 -15.05
C PHE A 242 13.95 2.32 -15.34
N GLN A 243 15.22 2.52 -15.00
CA GLN A 243 16.20 1.43 -15.08
C GLN A 243 15.95 0.41 -13.95
N GLY A 244 15.82 -0.88 -14.30
CA GLY A 244 15.68 -1.96 -13.31
C GLY A 244 14.37 -1.98 -12.52
N VAL A 245 13.38 -1.17 -12.91
CA VAL A 245 12.11 -1.08 -12.16
C VAL A 245 11.19 -2.25 -12.45
N ASN A 246 10.33 -2.57 -11.48
CA ASN A 246 9.22 -3.49 -11.68
C ASN A 246 7.98 -2.73 -12.17
N LEU A 247 7.53 -3.03 -13.39
CA LEU A 247 6.35 -2.52 -14.07
C LEU A 247 5.44 -3.66 -14.55
N ALA A 248 5.62 -4.87 -14.00
CA ALA A 248 4.87 -6.05 -14.42
C ALA A 248 3.36 -5.83 -14.33
N GLY A 249 2.65 -6.15 -15.40
CA GLY A 249 1.19 -5.99 -15.51
C GLY A 249 0.67 -4.55 -15.49
N SER A 250 1.56 -3.54 -15.45
CA SER A 250 1.13 -2.13 -15.41
C SER A 250 0.51 -1.68 -16.73
N ASP A 251 -0.46 -0.76 -16.64
CA ASP A 251 -1.08 -0.14 -17.82
C ASP A 251 -0.35 1.14 -18.22
N LEU A 252 0.40 1.07 -19.31
CA LEU A 252 1.19 2.13 -19.92
C LEU A 252 0.62 2.57 -21.27
N SER A 253 -0.60 2.12 -21.61
CA SER A 253 -1.25 2.39 -22.90
C SER A 253 -1.35 3.90 -23.16
N ARG A 254 -1.08 4.28 -24.41
CA ARG A 254 -1.17 5.66 -24.93
C ARG A 254 -0.31 6.70 -24.19
N LEU A 255 0.68 6.26 -23.43
CA LEU A 255 1.65 7.17 -22.81
C LEU A 255 2.74 7.57 -23.81
N ASP A 256 3.25 8.79 -23.65
CA ASP A 256 4.48 9.22 -24.29
C ASP A 256 5.67 8.84 -23.42
N LEU A 257 6.42 7.84 -23.87
CA LEU A 257 7.53 7.22 -23.16
C LEU A 257 8.86 7.41 -23.92
N ARG A 258 8.91 8.35 -24.87
CA ARG A 258 10.10 8.59 -25.70
C ARG A 258 11.36 8.82 -24.86
N TYR A 259 12.48 8.30 -25.35
CA TYR A 259 13.82 8.45 -24.75
C TYR A 259 14.00 7.86 -23.35
N ILE A 260 13.03 7.09 -22.84
CA ILE A 260 13.13 6.49 -21.50
C ILE A 260 14.08 5.29 -21.48
N ASN A 261 14.80 5.13 -20.36
CA ASN A 261 15.70 4.01 -20.11
C ASN A 261 15.04 2.90 -19.28
N PHE A 262 14.43 1.94 -19.96
CA PHE A 262 13.90 0.70 -19.39
C PHE A 262 14.92 -0.45 -19.33
N LYS A 263 16.23 -0.16 -19.35
CA LYS A 263 17.24 -1.22 -19.26
C LYS A 263 17.05 -2.04 -17.99
N TYR A 264 17.07 -3.37 -18.10
CA TYR A 264 16.78 -4.32 -17.01
C TYR A 264 15.39 -4.20 -16.35
N ALA A 265 14.45 -3.44 -16.93
CA ALA A 265 13.11 -3.32 -16.34
C ALA A 265 12.32 -4.62 -16.50
N CYS A 266 11.47 -4.91 -15.51
CA CYS A 266 10.47 -5.96 -15.59
C CYS A 266 9.17 -5.36 -16.13
N LEU A 267 8.85 -5.64 -17.38
CA LEU A 267 7.68 -5.19 -18.14
C LEU A 267 6.79 -6.37 -18.54
N HIS A 268 6.97 -7.54 -17.90
CA HIS A 268 6.20 -8.75 -18.20
C HIS A 268 4.69 -8.47 -18.08
N GLY A 269 3.94 -8.84 -19.11
CA GLY A 269 2.49 -8.67 -19.16
C GLY A 269 2.00 -7.22 -19.11
N CYS A 270 2.88 -6.22 -19.27
CA CYS A 270 2.46 -4.82 -19.27
C CYS A 270 1.58 -4.51 -20.50
N ARG A 271 0.69 -3.52 -20.35
CA ARG A 271 -0.18 -3.06 -21.43
C ARG A 271 0.33 -1.73 -21.96
N MET A 272 0.90 -1.74 -23.16
CA MET A 272 1.52 -0.59 -23.84
C MET A 272 0.84 -0.28 -25.19
N VAL A 273 -0.46 -0.61 -25.30
CA VAL A 273 -1.23 -0.43 -26.55
C VAL A 273 -1.23 1.03 -26.98
N GLY A 274 -0.77 1.29 -28.20
CA GLY A 274 -0.64 2.63 -28.78
C GLY A 274 0.30 3.58 -28.01
N ALA A 275 1.19 3.07 -27.16
CA ALA A 275 2.19 3.90 -26.48
C ALA A 275 3.29 4.36 -27.46
N ASN A 276 3.91 5.51 -27.17
CA ASN A 276 5.06 5.99 -27.92
C ASN A 276 6.35 5.65 -27.19
N LEU A 277 7.03 4.61 -27.66
CA LEU A 277 8.27 4.05 -27.12
C LEU A 277 9.48 4.36 -28.02
N SER A 278 9.32 5.34 -28.90
CA SER A 278 10.38 5.76 -29.82
C SER A 278 11.63 6.16 -29.04
N TRP A 279 12.80 5.67 -29.46
CA TRP A 279 14.11 5.97 -28.89
C TRP A 279 14.33 5.46 -27.46
N CYS A 280 13.47 4.58 -26.96
CA CYS A 280 13.67 3.93 -25.67
C CYS A 280 14.87 2.98 -25.68
N CYS A 281 15.53 2.87 -24.53
CA CYS A 281 16.50 1.81 -24.25
C CYS A 281 15.82 0.72 -23.41
N MET A 282 15.62 -0.46 -23.97
CA MET A 282 15.04 -1.64 -23.33
C MET A 282 16.03 -2.83 -23.38
N GLU A 283 17.34 -2.54 -23.36
CA GLU A 283 18.35 -3.58 -23.36
C GLU A 283 18.16 -4.52 -22.17
N ARG A 284 18.08 -5.83 -22.44
CA ARG A 284 17.88 -6.87 -21.42
C ARG A 284 16.65 -6.66 -20.53
N ALA A 285 15.64 -5.92 -21.02
CA ALA A 285 14.36 -5.80 -20.35
C ALA A 285 13.51 -7.05 -20.57
N ASP A 286 12.64 -7.38 -19.62
CA ASP A 286 11.67 -8.47 -19.76
C ASP A 286 10.30 -7.92 -20.15
N LEU A 287 9.94 -8.03 -21.42
CA LEU A 287 8.63 -7.70 -22.00
C LEU A 287 7.84 -8.96 -22.39
N SER A 288 8.12 -10.12 -21.78
CA SER A 288 7.37 -11.35 -22.07
C SER A 288 5.87 -11.13 -21.87
N HIS A 289 5.06 -11.60 -22.81
CA HIS A 289 3.60 -11.43 -22.83
C HIS A 289 3.07 -9.99 -22.80
N ALA A 290 3.92 -8.98 -23.02
CA ALA A 290 3.49 -7.58 -23.10
C ALA A 290 2.55 -7.32 -24.28
N GLN A 291 1.63 -6.39 -24.11
CA GLN A 291 0.66 -5.98 -25.13
C GLN A 291 1.07 -4.64 -25.74
N LEU A 292 1.71 -4.67 -26.90
CA LEU A 292 2.30 -3.54 -27.60
C LEU A 292 1.55 -3.16 -28.90
N GLU A 293 0.33 -3.69 -29.10
CA GLU A 293 -0.45 -3.44 -30.32
C GLU A 293 -0.50 -1.95 -30.70
N GLY A 294 -0.10 -1.63 -31.94
CA GLY A 294 -0.09 -0.27 -32.47
C GLY A 294 0.94 0.68 -31.83
N ALA A 295 1.89 0.18 -31.03
CA ALA A 295 2.91 1.02 -30.40
C ALA A 295 3.92 1.59 -31.42
N GLN A 296 4.44 2.77 -31.13
CA GLN A 296 5.52 3.39 -31.90
C GLN A 296 6.87 3.00 -31.28
N LEU A 297 7.73 2.31 -32.03
CA LEU A 297 8.99 1.71 -31.60
C LEU A 297 10.17 2.21 -32.47
N LEU A 298 10.09 3.46 -32.94
CA LEU A 298 11.09 4.07 -33.83
C LEU A 298 12.46 4.11 -33.14
N GLY A 299 13.50 3.59 -33.78
CA GLY A 299 14.87 3.67 -33.26
C GLY A 299 15.09 3.05 -31.87
N VAL A 300 14.21 2.13 -31.44
CA VAL A 300 14.29 1.48 -30.14
C VAL A 300 15.55 0.59 -30.03
N LYS A 301 16.12 0.49 -28.82
CA LYS A 301 17.23 -0.41 -28.50
C LYS A 301 16.74 -1.54 -27.60
N MET A 302 16.65 -2.76 -28.11
CA MET A 302 16.18 -3.96 -27.42
C MET A 302 17.19 -5.11 -27.44
N LEU A 303 18.49 -4.78 -27.38
CA LEU A 303 19.57 -5.77 -27.36
C LEU A 303 19.33 -6.80 -26.25
N CYS A 304 19.21 -8.08 -26.63
CA CYS A 304 18.95 -9.19 -25.72
C CYS A 304 17.72 -9.02 -24.82
N ALA A 305 16.70 -8.27 -25.24
CA ALA A 305 15.44 -8.17 -24.52
C ALA A 305 14.62 -9.47 -24.66
N ASN A 306 13.75 -9.74 -23.68
CA ASN A 306 12.81 -10.85 -23.74
C ASN A 306 11.43 -10.35 -24.17
N LEU A 307 10.90 -10.83 -25.27
CA LEU A 307 9.58 -10.52 -25.84
C LEU A 307 8.81 -11.82 -26.16
N GLU A 308 9.10 -12.90 -25.43
CA GLU A 308 8.40 -14.18 -25.61
C GLU A 308 6.89 -13.99 -25.46
N GLY A 309 6.12 -14.44 -26.46
CA GLY A 309 4.67 -14.34 -26.47
C GLY A 309 4.11 -12.90 -26.45
N ALA A 310 4.93 -11.88 -26.73
CA ALA A 310 4.46 -10.50 -26.79
C ALA A 310 3.55 -10.25 -28.01
N ASN A 311 2.57 -9.36 -27.86
CA ASN A 311 1.71 -8.92 -28.95
C ASN A 311 2.21 -7.57 -29.48
N LEU A 312 2.87 -7.61 -30.63
CA LEU A 312 3.44 -6.48 -31.36
C LEU A 312 2.66 -6.17 -32.65
N ARG A 313 1.39 -6.59 -32.78
CA ARG A 313 0.59 -6.38 -33.99
C ARG A 313 0.54 -4.90 -34.38
N SER A 314 0.73 -4.62 -35.67
CA SER A 314 0.67 -3.27 -36.25
C SER A 314 1.60 -2.24 -35.58
N CYS A 315 2.73 -2.70 -35.04
CA CYS A 315 3.77 -1.81 -34.49
C CYS A 315 4.54 -1.09 -35.60
N ASN A 316 5.11 0.07 -35.28
CA ASN A 316 5.93 0.84 -36.21
C ASN A 316 7.38 0.96 -35.71
N PHE A 317 8.34 0.40 -36.43
CA PHE A 317 9.77 0.47 -36.14
C PHE A 317 10.55 1.35 -37.13
N GLU A 318 9.94 1.79 -38.24
CA GLU A 318 10.61 2.53 -39.30
C GLU A 318 10.75 4.02 -38.94
N ASP A 319 11.97 4.43 -38.60
CA ASP A 319 12.30 5.84 -38.42
C ASP A 319 12.56 6.51 -39.79
N PRO A 320 11.80 7.56 -40.17
CA PRO A 320 12.04 8.32 -41.39
C PRO A 320 13.43 8.99 -41.44
N ALA A 321 14.07 9.21 -40.29
CA ALA A 321 15.42 9.76 -40.21
C ALA A 321 16.52 8.69 -40.39
N GLY A 322 16.15 7.43 -40.61
CA GLY A 322 17.07 6.33 -40.93
C GLY A 322 17.69 5.61 -39.72
N SER A 323 17.27 5.94 -38.50
CA SER A 323 17.76 5.23 -37.31
C SER A 323 17.03 3.91 -37.13
N ARG A 324 17.71 2.83 -37.51
CA ARG A 324 17.16 1.48 -37.42
C ARG A 324 16.97 1.06 -35.97
N ALA A 325 15.85 0.41 -35.68
CA ALA A 325 15.64 -0.29 -34.41
C ALA A 325 16.65 -1.44 -34.26
N ASN A 326 17.28 -1.53 -33.08
CA ASN A 326 18.26 -2.57 -32.78
C ASN A 326 17.65 -3.63 -31.85
N MET A 327 17.36 -4.80 -32.39
CA MET A 327 16.76 -5.95 -31.68
C MET A 327 17.67 -7.19 -31.78
N GLU A 328 18.99 -6.99 -31.85
CA GLU A 328 19.94 -8.10 -31.87
C GLU A 328 19.80 -9.00 -30.62
N GLY A 329 19.76 -10.31 -30.85
CA GLY A 329 19.65 -11.31 -29.78
C GLY A 329 18.34 -11.28 -29.00
N VAL A 330 17.30 -10.61 -29.50
CA VAL A 330 15.98 -10.56 -28.85
C VAL A 330 15.31 -11.94 -28.85
N ASN A 331 14.57 -12.27 -27.78
CA ASN A 331 13.71 -13.44 -27.76
C ASN A 331 12.28 -13.06 -28.14
N LEU A 332 11.84 -13.41 -29.34
CA LEU A 332 10.48 -13.19 -29.88
C LEU A 332 9.73 -14.52 -30.08
N LYS A 333 10.10 -15.58 -29.38
CA LYS A 333 9.45 -16.90 -29.49
C LYS A 333 7.94 -16.77 -29.27
N GLY A 334 7.14 -17.22 -30.23
CA GLY A 334 5.67 -17.16 -30.17
C GLY A 334 5.07 -15.75 -30.15
N ALA A 335 5.85 -14.71 -30.48
CA ALA A 335 5.33 -13.34 -30.54
C ALA A 335 4.42 -13.13 -31.75
N ASN A 336 3.45 -12.22 -31.63
CA ASN A 336 2.60 -11.81 -32.74
C ASN A 336 3.05 -10.45 -33.28
N LEU A 337 3.60 -10.42 -34.49
CA LEU A 337 4.11 -9.22 -35.17
C LEU A 337 3.25 -8.82 -36.37
N GLU A 338 2.11 -9.47 -36.60
CA GLU A 338 1.27 -9.30 -37.80
C GLU A 338 1.07 -7.83 -38.19
N GLY A 339 1.33 -7.50 -39.46
CA GLY A 339 1.11 -6.17 -40.01
C GLY A 339 2.06 -5.09 -39.49
N SER A 340 3.17 -5.46 -38.84
CA SER A 340 4.13 -4.48 -38.32
C SER A 340 5.04 -3.92 -39.42
N ASN A 341 5.38 -2.65 -39.29
CA ASN A 341 6.41 -2.02 -40.12
C ASN A 341 7.78 -2.19 -39.46
N MET A 342 8.62 -3.05 -40.02
CA MET A 342 9.92 -3.45 -39.49
C MET A 342 11.05 -3.20 -40.50
N ALA A 343 10.86 -2.25 -41.43
CA ALA A 343 11.86 -1.93 -42.44
C ALA A 343 13.21 -1.55 -41.80
N GLY A 344 14.28 -2.23 -42.23
CA GLY A 344 15.64 -1.99 -41.78
C GLY A 344 15.98 -2.48 -40.37
N VAL A 345 15.06 -3.13 -39.64
CA VAL A 345 15.30 -3.60 -38.27
C VAL A 345 16.50 -4.55 -38.18
N ASN A 346 17.30 -4.45 -37.11
CA ASN A 346 18.35 -5.42 -36.83
C ASN A 346 17.83 -6.54 -35.91
N LEU A 347 17.63 -7.72 -36.46
CA LEU A 347 17.21 -8.96 -35.78
C LEU A 347 18.30 -10.04 -35.84
N ARG A 348 19.57 -9.62 -35.91
CA ARG A 348 20.71 -10.56 -35.92
C ARG A 348 20.67 -11.48 -34.70
N VAL A 349 20.78 -12.80 -34.93
CA VAL A 349 20.78 -13.84 -33.87
C VAL A 349 19.54 -13.76 -32.96
N ALA A 350 18.43 -13.21 -33.46
CA ALA A 350 17.15 -13.19 -32.73
C ALA A 350 16.49 -14.57 -32.74
N THR A 351 15.76 -14.91 -31.68
CA THR A 351 14.93 -16.12 -31.61
C THR A 351 13.50 -15.77 -31.98
N LEU A 352 13.04 -16.15 -33.16
CA LEU A 352 11.68 -15.88 -33.66
C LEU A 352 10.81 -17.14 -33.71
N LYS A 353 11.28 -18.30 -33.25
CA LYS A 353 10.57 -19.59 -33.32
C LYS A 353 9.07 -19.50 -32.98
N ASN A 354 8.22 -20.03 -33.87
CA ASN A 354 6.76 -19.98 -33.79
C ASN A 354 6.13 -18.56 -33.80
N ALA A 355 6.86 -17.51 -34.21
CA ALA A 355 6.30 -16.17 -34.29
C ALA A 355 5.39 -16.00 -35.52
N ASN A 356 4.36 -15.17 -35.37
CA ASN A 356 3.52 -14.72 -36.48
C ASN A 356 4.10 -13.42 -37.06
N LEU A 357 4.63 -13.48 -38.27
CA LEU A 357 5.17 -12.36 -39.03
C LEU A 357 4.34 -12.09 -40.31
N GLN A 358 3.05 -12.43 -40.33
CA GLN A 358 2.20 -12.22 -41.50
C GLN A 358 2.05 -10.72 -41.85
N ASN A 359 2.07 -10.40 -43.15
CA ASN A 359 1.86 -9.05 -43.68
C ASN A 359 2.83 -7.99 -43.10
N CYS A 360 4.02 -8.40 -42.67
CA CYS A 360 5.04 -7.48 -42.14
C CYS A 360 5.86 -6.85 -43.26
N ASP A 361 6.25 -5.58 -43.06
CA ASP A 361 7.29 -4.95 -43.89
C ASP A 361 8.66 -5.25 -43.28
N LEU A 362 9.42 -6.15 -43.89
CA LEU A 362 10.77 -6.54 -43.47
C LEU A 362 11.82 -6.11 -44.50
N ARG A 363 11.53 -5.08 -45.31
CA ARG A 363 12.46 -4.57 -46.32
C ARG A 363 13.79 -4.17 -45.68
N ALA A 364 14.91 -4.60 -46.26
CA ALA A 364 16.26 -4.35 -45.76
C ALA A 364 16.52 -4.77 -44.30
N ALA A 365 15.67 -5.62 -43.70
CA ALA A 365 15.86 -6.15 -42.35
C ALA A 365 17.10 -7.06 -42.27
N VAL A 366 17.80 -7.03 -41.14
CA VAL A 366 18.96 -7.89 -40.88
C VAL A 366 18.55 -9.07 -40.02
N LEU A 367 18.34 -10.23 -40.65
CA LEU A 367 17.92 -11.48 -40.01
C LEU A 367 19.04 -12.52 -39.96
N ALA A 368 20.30 -12.08 -40.10
CA ALA A 368 21.45 -12.97 -40.14
C ALA A 368 21.56 -13.81 -38.85
N GLY A 369 21.61 -15.13 -38.98
CA GLY A 369 21.67 -16.06 -37.85
C GLY A 369 20.40 -16.13 -36.99
N ALA A 370 19.28 -15.54 -37.42
CA ALA A 370 18.02 -15.59 -36.68
C ALA A 370 17.37 -16.98 -36.74
N ASP A 371 16.70 -17.39 -35.67
CA ASP A 371 15.95 -18.64 -35.61
C ASP A 371 14.49 -18.40 -36.01
N LEU A 372 14.14 -18.68 -37.26
CA LEU A 372 12.81 -18.51 -37.84
C LEU A 372 12.06 -19.87 -37.94
N GLU A 373 12.42 -20.88 -37.13
CA GLU A 373 11.76 -22.18 -37.16
C GLU A 373 10.25 -22.04 -36.94
N ASN A 374 9.45 -22.64 -37.83
CA ASN A 374 7.99 -22.66 -37.75
C ASN A 374 7.34 -21.26 -37.65
N CYS A 375 7.96 -20.25 -38.27
CA CYS A 375 7.40 -18.90 -38.37
C CYS A 375 6.47 -18.76 -39.58
N ASP A 376 5.47 -17.89 -39.45
CA ASP A 376 4.61 -17.53 -40.58
C ASP A 376 5.00 -16.16 -41.14
N LEU A 377 5.61 -16.14 -42.33
CA LEU A 377 6.02 -14.93 -43.06
C LEU A 377 5.06 -14.61 -44.22
N SER A 378 3.85 -15.17 -44.21
CA SER A 378 2.95 -15.05 -45.36
C SER A 378 2.49 -13.60 -45.59
N GLY A 379 2.53 -13.14 -46.84
CA GLY A 379 2.17 -11.77 -47.22
C GLY A 379 3.23 -10.70 -46.89
N SER A 380 4.38 -11.10 -46.34
CA SER A 380 5.42 -10.15 -45.93
C SER A 380 6.33 -9.72 -47.07
N ASP A 381 6.93 -8.54 -46.94
CA ASP A 381 7.92 -8.03 -47.89
C ASP A 381 9.34 -8.23 -47.33
N LEU A 382 10.13 -9.07 -48.00
CA LEU A 382 11.52 -9.38 -47.64
C LEU A 382 12.52 -8.79 -48.64
N HIS A 383 12.13 -7.77 -49.41
CA HIS A 383 13.03 -7.13 -50.37
C HIS A 383 14.31 -6.63 -49.68
N GLU A 384 15.49 -7.04 -50.19
CA GLU A 384 16.81 -6.73 -49.61
C GLU A 384 17.05 -7.21 -48.17
N ALA A 385 16.19 -8.08 -47.61
CA ALA A 385 16.41 -8.64 -46.28
C ALA A 385 17.61 -9.62 -46.26
N ASN A 386 18.48 -9.48 -45.26
CA ASN A 386 19.64 -10.36 -45.09
C ASN A 386 19.29 -11.57 -44.22
N LEU A 387 19.10 -12.73 -44.85
CA LEU A 387 18.76 -14.01 -44.20
C LEU A 387 19.96 -14.96 -44.04
N ARG A 388 21.20 -14.46 -44.14
CA ARG A 388 22.40 -15.31 -44.10
C ARG A 388 22.47 -16.12 -42.79
N GLY A 389 22.48 -17.44 -42.89
CA GLY A 389 22.58 -18.35 -41.75
C GLY A 389 21.33 -18.40 -40.86
N ALA A 390 20.20 -17.85 -41.32
CA ALA A 390 18.94 -17.96 -40.60
C ALA A 390 18.38 -19.40 -40.68
N ASN A 391 17.77 -19.87 -39.59
CA ASN A 391 17.09 -21.17 -39.58
C ASN A 391 15.66 -21.02 -40.11
N LEU A 392 15.41 -21.47 -41.34
CA LEU A 392 14.11 -21.36 -42.02
C LEU A 392 13.29 -22.67 -41.99
N LYS A 393 13.62 -23.60 -41.10
CA LYS A 393 12.93 -24.89 -41.03
C LYS A 393 11.43 -24.68 -40.74
N ASP A 394 10.57 -25.29 -41.56
CA ASP A 394 9.11 -25.23 -41.44
C ASP A 394 8.53 -23.80 -41.48
N ALA A 395 9.27 -22.81 -41.99
CA ALA A 395 8.76 -21.45 -42.15
C ALA A 395 7.81 -21.35 -43.37
N ALA A 396 6.68 -20.67 -43.20
CA ALA A 396 5.69 -20.43 -44.24
C ALA A 396 5.96 -19.12 -44.99
N PHE A 397 5.90 -19.16 -46.32
CA PHE A 397 6.17 -18.02 -47.22
C PHE A 397 5.05 -17.84 -48.24
N GLU A 398 3.79 -18.00 -47.83
CA GLU A 398 2.68 -17.86 -48.79
C GLU A 398 2.49 -16.38 -49.18
N LEU A 399 2.03 -16.11 -50.41
CA LEU A 399 1.64 -14.74 -50.83
C LEU A 399 2.75 -13.67 -50.72
N MET A 400 4.03 -14.05 -50.84
CA MET A 400 5.14 -13.10 -50.81
C MET A 400 4.96 -11.96 -51.83
N LEU A 401 5.06 -10.71 -51.35
CA LEU A 401 4.97 -9.50 -52.18
C LEU A 401 6.11 -9.42 -53.20
N THR A 402 7.31 -9.88 -52.80
CA THR A 402 8.51 -9.91 -53.64
C THR A 402 9.14 -11.30 -53.65
N PRO A 403 9.65 -11.79 -54.80
CA PRO A 403 10.35 -13.07 -54.84
C PRO A 403 11.59 -13.05 -53.95
N LEU A 404 11.77 -14.06 -53.12
CA LEU A 404 12.95 -14.17 -52.27
C LEU A 404 14.18 -14.52 -53.12
N HIS A 405 15.16 -13.62 -53.22
CA HIS A 405 16.44 -13.93 -53.87
C HIS A 405 17.30 -14.80 -52.93
N MET A 406 17.11 -16.12 -53.03
CA MET A 406 17.79 -17.16 -52.24
C MET A 406 19.32 -17.23 -52.44
N SER A 407 19.93 -16.37 -53.26
CA SER A 407 21.39 -16.29 -53.35
C SER A 407 22.06 -15.80 -52.06
N GLN A 408 21.29 -15.31 -51.07
CA GLN A 408 21.77 -14.81 -49.78
C GLN A 408 21.60 -15.79 -48.61
N THR A 409 20.86 -16.90 -48.80
CA THR A 409 20.56 -17.90 -47.75
C THR A 409 21.57 -19.06 -47.68
N ILE A 410 22.51 -19.17 -48.62
CA ILE A 410 23.45 -20.29 -48.70
C ILE A 410 24.86 -19.88 -48.22
N ARG A 411 25.17 -20.17 -46.95
CA ARG A 411 26.27 -21.07 -46.52
C ARG A 411 26.38 -21.12 -45.01
#